data_AF-A0A970BPH0-F1
#
_entry.id   AF-A0A970BPH0-F1
#
_cell.length_a   1.000
_cell.length_b   1.000
_cell.length_c   1.000
_cell.angle_alpha   90.00
_cell.angle_beta   90.00
_cell.angle_gamma   90.00
#
_symmetry.space_group_name_H-M   'P 1'
#
loop_
_entity.id
_entity.type
_entity.pdbx_description
1 polymer ?
#
loop_
_entity_poly.entity_id
_entity_poly.type
_entity_poly.pdbx_seq_one_letter_code
_entity_poly.pdbx_strand_id
1 'polypeptide(L)'
;MNRISDNDDPNPIIPEAEQHSDNQPQNAIAPEQSTVYCEDSLFHRIAHTAQKAGISIIYAVLIMYYTLQQPSTPLLAKLTILGALAYFISPVDFFPDLLPGGYADDVAIIIGSLLTVGIHVNDTSRKFAREKLHDWFGDYDADRLCEIDEKLDSKK
;
A
#
# COMPACT_ATOMS: atom_id res chain seq x y z
N MET A 1 95.15 -8.16 11.49
CA MET A 1 95.21 -7.01 12.42
C MET A 1 93.84 -6.34 12.40
N ASN A 2 93.10 -6.04 13.47
CA ASN A 2 93.30 -6.09 14.91
C ASN A 2 91.93 -5.96 15.61
N ARG A 3 91.76 -6.69 16.74
CA ARG A 3 90.98 -6.40 17.98
C ARG A 3 89.50 -5.99 17.86
N ILE A 4 88.52 -6.83 18.20
CA ILE A 4 88.04 -7.19 19.56
C ILE A 4 88.05 -6.00 20.53
N SER A 5 86.85 -5.51 20.88
CA SER A 5 86.58 -4.94 22.20
C SER A 5 85.16 -5.34 22.59
N ASP A 6 85.10 -6.39 23.39
CA ASP A 6 83.95 -6.77 24.21
C ASP A 6 83.66 -5.65 25.22
N ASN A 7 82.38 -5.42 25.49
CA ASN A 7 81.92 -4.87 26.76
C ASN A 7 80.55 -5.51 27.06
N ASP A 8 80.62 -6.50 27.93
CA ASP A 8 79.52 -7.04 28.73
C ASP A 8 78.81 -5.94 29.51
N ASP A 9 77.47 -5.98 29.54
CA ASP A 9 76.81 -6.13 30.84
C ASP A 9 75.44 -6.84 30.68
N PRO A 10 75.13 -7.85 31.51
CA PRO A 10 73.94 -8.67 31.38
C PRO A 10 72.78 -8.06 32.18
N ASN A 11 71.62 -7.91 31.55
CA ASN A 11 70.39 -7.65 32.31
C ASN A 11 69.94 -8.95 33.02
N PRO A 12 69.71 -8.97 34.35
CA PRO A 12 69.33 -10.18 35.06
C PRO A 12 67.92 -10.66 34.72
N ILE A 13 67.82 -11.98 34.64
CA ILE A 13 66.62 -12.81 34.58
C ILE A 13 65.75 -12.57 35.83
N ILE A 14 64.44 -12.39 35.65
CA ILE A 14 63.43 -12.80 36.65
C ILE A 14 62.48 -13.79 35.96
N PRO A 15 62.33 -15.03 36.45
CA PRO A 15 61.38 -16.00 35.90
C PRO A 15 60.31 -16.42 36.92
N GLU A 16 59.05 -16.07 36.71
CA GLU A 16 57.87 -16.77 37.27
C GLU A 16 56.76 -16.63 36.21
N ALA A 17 56.41 -17.62 35.37
CA ALA A 17 55.97 -19.00 35.59
C ALA A 17 54.56 -19.14 36.20
N GLU A 18 53.54 -18.92 35.36
CA GLU A 18 52.30 -19.72 35.24
C GLU A 18 51.96 -19.66 33.72
N GLN A 19 52.17 -20.64 32.82
CA GLN A 19 51.75 -22.06 32.76
C GLN A 19 50.30 -22.22 33.26
N HIS A 20 49.31 -22.74 32.54
CA HIS A 20 49.19 -23.36 31.22
C HIS A 20 47.69 -23.70 31.09
N SER A 21 47.06 -23.43 29.94
CA SER A 21 46.25 -24.44 29.23
C SER A 21 45.71 -23.85 27.94
N ASP A 22 46.29 -24.30 26.83
CA ASP A 22 45.62 -24.34 25.54
C ASP A 22 44.22 -24.95 25.69
N ASN A 23 43.24 -24.36 24.99
CA ASN A 23 42.23 -25.08 24.22
C ASN A 23 41.34 -24.07 23.47
N GLN A 24 41.57 -23.95 22.18
CA GLN A 24 40.61 -23.50 21.17
C GLN A 24 40.48 -24.66 20.16
N PRO A 25 39.40 -24.85 19.36
CA PRO A 25 38.18 -24.05 19.16
C PRO A 25 36.87 -24.87 19.14
N GLN A 26 35.73 -24.28 19.55
CA GLN A 26 34.44 -24.62 18.93
C GLN A 26 33.51 -23.41 18.84
N ASN A 27 33.53 -22.79 17.65
CA ASN A 27 32.36 -22.37 16.89
C ASN A 27 31.06 -22.10 17.68
N ALA A 28 30.85 -20.83 18.02
CA ALA A 28 29.51 -20.26 18.09
C ALA A 28 29.58 -18.79 17.65
N ILE A 29 29.93 -18.58 16.38
CA ILE A 29 29.51 -17.33 15.72
C ILE A 29 28.00 -17.50 15.58
N ALA A 30 27.24 -16.91 16.49
CA ALA A 30 25.81 -16.73 16.29
C ALA A 30 25.65 -16.07 14.91
N PRO A 31 24.81 -16.61 14.01
CA PRO A 31 24.65 -15.99 12.72
C PRO A 31 24.10 -14.60 12.99
N GLU A 32 24.89 -13.60 12.61
CA GLU A 32 24.42 -12.27 12.31
C GLU A 32 23.27 -12.46 11.32
N GLN A 33 22.04 -12.46 11.84
CA GLN A 33 20.84 -12.48 11.01
C GLN A 33 20.76 -11.11 10.35
N SER A 34 21.54 -10.95 9.28
CA SER A 34 21.32 -9.93 8.28
C SER A 34 19.97 -10.24 7.66
N THR A 35 18.91 -9.73 8.29
CA THR A 35 17.59 -9.64 7.66
C THR A 35 17.76 -8.65 6.52
N VAL A 36 18.13 -9.17 5.35
CA VAL A 36 17.92 -8.49 4.07
C VAL A 36 16.41 -8.37 3.94
N TYR A 37 15.85 -7.33 4.55
CA TYR A 37 14.47 -6.95 4.39
C TYR A 37 14.38 -6.37 2.98
N CYS A 38 13.88 -7.18 2.06
CA CYS A 38 13.73 -6.79 0.67
C CYS A 38 12.56 -5.80 0.57
N GLU A 39 12.86 -4.51 0.71
CA GLU A 39 11.92 -3.39 0.58
C GLU A 39 11.11 -3.48 -0.73
N ASP A 40 11.72 -3.99 -1.81
CA ASP A 40 11.09 -4.17 -3.13
C ASP A 40 9.82 -5.03 -3.07
N SER A 41 9.78 -6.05 -2.21
CA SER A 41 8.63 -6.95 -2.09
C SER A 41 7.45 -6.31 -1.33
N LEU A 42 7.73 -5.38 -0.41
CA LEU A 42 6.70 -4.66 0.35
C LEU A 42 6.08 -3.57 -0.53
N PHE A 43 6.89 -2.74 -1.17
CA PHE A 43 6.39 -1.70 -2.07
C PHE A 43 5.61 -2.28 -3.24
N HIS A 44 6.02 -3.43 -3.78
CA HIS A 44 5.25 -4.15 -4.79
C HIS A 44 3.86 -4.56 -4.29
N ARG A 45 3.75 -5.10 -3.05
CA ARG A 45 2.46 -5.47 -2.45
C ARG A 45 1.59 -4.26 -2.16
N ILE A 46 2.17 -3.17 -1.66
CA ILE A 46 1.45 -1.91 -1.40
C ILE A 46 0.93 -1.32 -2.70
N ALA A 47 1.79 -1.17 -3.72
CA ALA A 47 1.41 -0.64 -5.02
C ALA A 47 0.31 -1.48 -5.68
N HIS A 48 0.44 -2.80 -5.63
CA HIS A 48 -0.57 -3.72 -6.15
C HIS A 48 -1.91 -3.60 -5.41
N THR A 49 -1.88 -3.44 -4.08
CA THR A 49 -3.09 -3.25 -3.27
C THR A 49 -3.74 -1.89 -3.52
N ALA A 50 -2.94 -0.83 -3.63
CA ALA A 50 -3.40 0.51 -3.93
C ALA A 50 -4.02 0.60 -5.34
N GLN A 51 -3.38 -0.01 -6.34
CA GLN A 51 -3.93 -0.11 -7.70
C GLN A 51 -5.28 -0.82 -7.68
N LYS A 52 -5.38 -1.96 -6.97
CA LYS A 52 -6.64 -2.70 -6.82
C LYS A 52 -7.74 -1.85 -6.19
N ALA A 53 -7.46 -1.19 -5.08
CA ALA A 53 -8.43 -0.35 -4.39
C ALA A 53 -8.87 0.84 -5.27
N GLY A 54 -7.91 1.45 -5.98
CA GLY A 54 -8.17 2.55 -6.90
C GLY A 54 -9.13 2.16 -8.04
N ILE A 55 -8.92 1.00 -8.67
CA ILE A 55 -9.79 0.51 -9.77
C ILE A 55 -11.26 0.41 -9.33
N SER A 56 -11.53 -0.18 -8.16
CA SER A 56 -12.90 -0.30 -7.63
C SER A 56 -13.54 1.05 -7.35
N ILE A 57 -12.79 1.99 -6.77
CA ILE A 57 -13.28 3.34 -6.46
C ILE A 57 -13.60 4.10 -7.75
N ILE A 58 -12.70 4.08 -8.73
CA ILE A 58 -12.92 4.74 -10.02
C ILE A 58 -14.10 4.12 -10.75
N TYR A 59 -14.25 2.79 -10.71
CA TYR A 59 -15.43 2.13 -11.28
C TYR A 59 -16.74 2.62 -10.64
N ALA A 60 -16.78 2.71 -9.31
CA ALA A 60 -17.95 3.22 -8.60
C ALA A 60 -18.30 4.67 -9.00
N VAL A 61 -17.28 5.53 -9.10
CA VAL A 61 -17.39 6.91 -9.57
C VAL A 61 -17.93 6.97 -11.01
N LEU A 62 -17.41 6.14 -11.91
CA LEU A 62 -17.86 6.08 -13.30
C LEU A 62 -19.31 5.60 -13.41
N ILE A 63 -19.73 4.58 -12.65
CA ILE A 63 -21.13 4.15 -12.61
C ILE A 63 -22.04 5.31 -12.21
N MET A 64 -21.68 6.05 -11.15
CA MET A 64 -22.45 7.21 -10.71
C MET A 64 -22.51 8.28 -11.80
N TYR A 65 -21.39 8.60 -12.44
CA TYR A 65 -21.33 9.56 -13.53
C TYR A 65 -22.23 9.21 -14.72
N TYR A 66 -22.25 7.94 -15.15
CA TYR A 66 -23.13 7.51 -16.25
C TYR A 66 -24.59 7.40 -15.82
N THR A 67 -24.86 7.09 -14.55
CA THR A 67 -26.22 7.06 -13.99
C THR A 67 -26.81 8.47 -13.86
N LEU A 68 -25.99 9.46 -13.48
CA LEU A 68 -26.38 10.87 -13.43
C LEU A 68 -26.90 11.39 -14.78
N GLN A 69 -26.30 10.93 -15.89
CA GLN A 69 -26.66 11.35 -17.25
C GLN A 69 -27.97 10.73 -17.74
N GLN A 70 -28.46 9.65 -17.12
CA GLN A 70 -29.68 9.02 -17.57
C GLN A 70 -30.88 9.96 -17.34
N PRO A 71 -31.79 10.10 -18.31
CA PRO A 71 -33.00 10.90 -18.14
C PRO A 71 -33.95 10.28 -17.11
N SER A 72 -33.90 8.95 -16.92
CA SER A 72 -34.71 8.21 -15.96
C SER A 72 -34.28 8.40 -14.49
N THR A 73 -33.10 8.95 -14.22
CA THR A 73 -32.60 9.12 -12.85
C THR A 73 -33.37 10.23 -12.14
N PRO A 74 -34.02 9.96 -10.99
CA PRO A 74 -34.77 10.96 -10.24
C PRO A 74 -33.87 12.09 -9.72
N LEU A 75 -34.44 13.27 -9.54
CA LEU A 75 -33.70 14.46 -9.10
C LEU A 75 -32.93 14.23 -7.80
N LEU A 76 -33.54 13.58 -6.80
CA LEU A 76 -32.86 13.28 -5.53
C LEU A 76 -31.62 12.40 -5.74
N ALA A 77 -31.72 11.36 -6.59
CA ALA A 77 -30.58 10.51 -6.90
C ALA A 77 -29.48 11.28 -7.65
N LYS A 78 -29.86 12.18 -8.58
CA LYS A 78 -28.90 13.07 -9.26
C LYS A 78 -28.17 13.99 -8.27
N LEU A 79 -28.89 14.57 -7.30
CA LEU A 79 -28.30 15.43 -6.27
C LEU A 79 -27.35 14.63 -5.36
N THR A 80 -27.72 13.42 -4.96
CA THR A 80 -26.83 12.53 -4.18
C THR A 80 -25.55 12.23 -4.95
N ILE A 81 -25.66 11.86 -6.24
CA ILE A 81 -24.50 11.59 -7.09
C ILE A 81 -23.64 12.85 -7.24
N LEU A 82 -24.24 14.01 -7.55
CA LEU A 82 -23.51 15.27 -7.70
C LEU A 82 -22.78 15.64 -6.41
N GLY A 83 -23.39 15.48 -5.25
CA GLY A 83 -22.74 15.71 -3.96
C GLY A 83 -21.52 14.82 -3.76
N ALA A 84 -21.66 13.52 -4.02
CA ALA A 84 -20.56 12.55 -3.91
C ALA A 84 -19.43 12.84 -4.90
N LEU A 85 -19.76 13.18 -6.15
CA LEU A 85 -18.76 13.49 -7.18
C LEU A 85 -18.08 14.84 -6.96
N ALA A 86 -18.83 15.86 -6.53
CA ALA A 86 -18.25 17.16 -6.17
C ALA A 86 -17.27 17.01 -5.00
N TYR A 87 -17.61 16.15 -4.04
CA TYR A 87 -16.73 15.81 -2.93
C TYR A 87 -15.47 15.05 -3.43
N PHE A 88 -15.62 14.06 -4.31
CA PHE A 88 -14.51 13.30 -4.89
C PHE A 88 -13.49 14.13 -5.68
N ILE A 89 -13.95 15.13 -6.43
CA ILE A 89 -13.11 15.94 -7.34
C ILE A 89 -12.50 17.15 -6.62
N SER A 90 -13.12 17.61 -5.53
CA SER A 90 -12.63 18.76 -4.80
C SER A 90 -11.15 18.57 -4.45
N PRO A 91 -10.28 19.59 -4.65
CA PRO A 91 -8.87 19.51 -4.30
C PRO A 91 -8.76 19.42 -2.78
N VAL A 92 -8.82 18.19 -2.25
CA VAL A 92 -8.51 17.81 -0.87
C VAL A 92 -9.47 18.31 0.23
N ASP A 93 -10.12 19.49 0.15
CA ASP A 93 -10.64 20.14 1.38
C ASP A 93 -12.08 20.74 1.33
N PHE A 94 -13.11 19.99 1.76
CA PHE A 94 -14.29 20.64 2.39
C PHE A 94 -14.56 20.16 3.84
N PHE A 95 -13.98 19.03 4.26
CA PHE A 95 -14.05 18.49 5.63
C PHE A 95 -12.71 18.07 6.28
N PRO A 96 -11.53 18.59 5.91
CA PRO A 96 -10.26 18.13 6.49
C PRO A 96 -10.12 18.38 8.00
N ASP A 97 -11.04 19.12 8.64
CA ASP A 97 -10.90 19.59 10.03
C ASP A 97 -11.87 18.98 11.06
N LEU A 98 -12.70 17.97 10.75
CA LEU A 98 -13.71 17.49 11.73
C LEU A 98 -13.55 16.06 12.28
N LEU A 99 -12.81 15.14 11.66
CA LEU A 99 -12.73 13.74 12.14
C LEU A 99 -11.31 13.17 12.07
N PRO A 100 -10.81 12.49 13.13
CA PRO A 100 -9.56 11.74 13.06
C PRO A 100 -9.76 10.47 12.21
N GLY A 101 -9.53 10.54 10.88
CA GLY A 101 -9.63 9.37 9.99
C GLY A 101 -9.82 9.60 8.48
N GLY A 102 -9.56 10.82 7.96
CA GLY A 102 -10.04 11.39 6.69
C GLY A 102 -9.65 10.78 5.33
N TYR A 103 -9.53 9.45 5.19
CA TYR A 103 -9.45 8.80 3.87
C TYR A 103 -10.43 7.64 3.72
N ALA A 104 -10.75 6.95 4.82
CA ALA A 104 -11.67 5.81 4.80
C ALA A 104 -13.14 6.25 4.74
N ASP A 105 -13.44 7.40 5.33
CA ASP A 105 -14.72 8.10 5.25
C ASP A 105 -15.04 8.56 3.82
N ASP A 106 -14.06 9.04 3.06
CA ASP A 106 -14.25 9.46 1.67
C ASP A 106 -14.68 8.30 0.77
N VAL A 107 -13.99 7.16 0.90
CA VAL A 107 -14.35 5.93 0.17
C VAL A 107 -15.73 5.45 0.61
N ALA A 108 -16.05 5.54 1.91
CA ALA A 108 -17.36 5.19 2.42
C ALA A 108 -18.47 6.07 1.86
N ILE A 109 -18.22 7.37 1.63
CA ILE A 109 -19.16 8.28 0.96
C ILE A 109 -19.40 7.82 -0.48
N ILE A 110 -18.35 7.55 -1.26
CA ILE A 110 -18.49 7.11 -2.65
C ILE A 110 -19.28 5.80 -2.76
N ILE A 111 -18.87 4.79 -1.98
CA ILE A 111 -19.53 3.49 -1.99
C ILE A 111 -20.95 3.62 -1.43
N GLY A 112 -21.14 4.34 -0.32
CA GLY A 112 -22.44 4.56 0.31
C GLY A 112 -23.42 5.29 -0.61
N SER A 113 -22.98 6.34 -1.30
CA SER A 113 -23.78 7.06 -2.29
C SER A 113 -24.14 6.17 -3.48
N LEU A 114 -23.20 5.39 -4.00
CA LEU A 114 -23.47 4.43 -5.07
C LEU A 114 -24.54 3.41 -4.65
N LEU A 115 -24.43 2.84 -3.45
CA LEU A 115 -25.42 1.89 -2.93
C LEU A 115 -26.79 2.55 -2.71
N THR A 116 -26.79 3.80 -2.24
CA THR A 116 -28.02 4.60 -2.04
C THR A 116 -28.76 4.81 -3.34
N VAL A 117 -28.05 5.03 -4.45
CA VAL A 117 -28.66 5.24 -5.77
C VAL A 117 -28.76 3.95 -6.60
N GLY A 118 -28.39 2.80 -6.04
CA GLY A 118 -28.21 1.53 -6.75
C GLY A 118 -29.41 1.08 -7.57
N ILE A 119 -30.63 1.36 -7.10
CA ILE A 119 -31.88 1.04 -7.82
C ILE A 119 -32.02 1.78 -9.16
N HIS A 120 -31.31 2.89 -9.34
CA HIS A 120 -31.30 3.67 -10.58
C HIS A 120 -30.15 3.27 -11.52
N VAL A 121 -29.24 2.40 -11.07
CA VAL A 121 -28.10 1.94 -11.86
C VAL A 121 -28.55 0.84 -12.82
N ASN A 122 -28.47 1.13 -14.12
CA ASN A 122 -28.80 0.19 -15.19
C ASN A 122 -27.54 -0.45 -15.81
N ASP A 123 -27.75 -1.46 -16.66
CA ASP A 123 -26.66 -2.15 -17.37
C ASP A 123 -25.87 -1.21 -18.28
N THR A 124 -26.53 -0.22 -18.87
CA THR A 124 -25.88 0.78 -19.72
C THR A 124 -24.83 1.59 -18.96
N SER A 125 -25.14 2.05 -17.75
CA SER A 125 -24.19 2.76 -16.89
C SER A 125 -22.99 1.88 -16.51
N ARG A 126 -23.23 0.61 -16.14
CA ARG A 126 -22.16 -0.35 -15.84
C ARG A 126 -21.27 -0.60 -17.06
N LYS A 127 -21.87 -0.78 -18.23
CA LYS A 127 -21.15 -1.00 -19.48
C LYS A 127 -20.23 0.18 -19.81
N PHE A 128 -20.76 1.39 -19.83
CA PHE A 128 -19.95 2.58 -20.12
C PHE A 128 -18.87 2.82 -19.07
N ALA A 129 -19.14 2.50 -17.80
CA ALA A 129 -18.13 2.57 -16.76
C ALA A 129 -16.96 1.60 -17.02
N ARG A 130 -17.23 0.34 -17.43
CA ARG A 130 -16.17 -0.62 -17.79
C ARG A 130 -15.39 -0.18 -19.02
N GLU A 131 -16.08 0.27 -20.06
CA GLU A 131 -15.44 0.76 -21.28
C GLU A 131 -14.49 1.91 -20.97
N LYS A 132 -14.92 2.87 -20.12
CA LYS A 132 -14.08 4.00 -19.75
C LYS A 132 -12.93 3.61 -18.83
N LEU A 133 -13.15 2.65 -17.92
CA LEU A 133 -12.11 2.12 -17.05
C LEU A 133 -11.03 1.39 -17.86
N HIS A 134 -11.43 0.62 -18.88
CA HIS A 134 -10.50 -0.08 -19.77
C HIS A 134 -9.71 0.90 -20.65
N ASP A 135 -10.36 1.96 -21.15
CA ASP A 135 -9.70 3.06 -21.87
C ASP A 135 -8.59 3.72 -21.02
N TRP A 136 -8.80 3.85 -19.70
CA TRP A 136 -7.84 4.50 -18.81
C TRP A 136 -6.74 3.59 -18.26
N PHE A 137 -7.07 2.36 -17.92
CA PHE A 137 -6.16 1.47 -17.19
C PHE A 137 -5.76 0.22 -17.97
N GLY A 138 -6.32 0.00 -19.17
CA GLY A 138 -6.11 -1.20 -19.96
C GLY A 138 -6.69 -2.43 -19.26
N ASP A 139 -5.88 -3.49 -19.17
CA ASP A 139 -6.27 -4.70 -18.45
C ASP A 139 -6.21 -4.49 -16.94
N TYR A 140 -7.31 -4.79 -16.27
CA TYR A 140 -7.45 -4.71 -14.82
C TYR A 140 -8.08 -5.98 -14.27
N ASP A 141 -7.95 -6.20 -12.96
CA ASP A 141 -8.57 -7.32 -12.23
C ASP A 141 -10.11 -7.17 -12.24
N ALA A 142 -10.79 -7.92 -13.11
CA ALA A 142 -12.24 -7.83 -13.30
C ALA A 142 -13.03 -8.28 -12.06
N ASP A 143 -12.46 -9.14 -11.21
CA ASP A 143 -13.09 -9.62 -9.98
C ASP A 143 -13.40 -8.46 -9.01
N ARG A 144 -12.65 -7.36 -9.13
CA ARG A 144 -12.87 -6.13 -8.34
C ARG A 144 -14.15 -5.40 -8.67
N LEU A 145 -14.62 -5.56 -9.91
CA LEU A 145 -15.89 -4.99 -10.35
C LEU A 145 -17.04 -5.85 -9.84
N CYS A 146 -16.86 -7.18 -9.84
CA CYS A 146 -17.87 -8.14 -9.39
C CYS A 146 -18.36 -7.84 -7.97
N GLU A 147 -17.49 -7.45 -7.03
CA GLU A 147 -17.90 -7.08 -5.68
C GLU A 147 -18.84 -5.86 -5.65
N ILE A 148 -18.55 -4.85 -6.47
CA ILE A 148 -19.39 -3.64 -6.60
C ILE A 148 -20.72 -4.00 -7.26
N ASP A 149 -20.69 -4.83 -8.31
CA ASP A 149 -21.89 -5.26 -9.01
C ASP A 149 -22.79 -6.12 -8.11
N GLU A 150 -22.22 -7.06 -7.35
CA GLU A 150 -22.93 -7.89 -6.38
C GLU A 150 -23.63 -7.02 -5.33
N LYS A 151 -22.91 -6.03 -4.77
CA LYS A 151 -23.50 -5.09 -3.82
C LYS A 151 -24.63 -4.28 -4.44
N LEU A 152 -24.53 -3.89 -5.71
CA LEU A 152 -25.58 -3.16 -6.42
C LEU A 152 -26.81 -4.05 -6.70
N ASP A 153 -26.59 -5.30 -7.08
CA ASP A 153 -27.67 -6.25 -7.35
C ASP A 153 -28.41 -6.64 -6.06
N SER A 154 -27.73 -6.63 -4.90
CA SER A 154 -28.37 -6.82 -3.59
C SER A 154 -29.36 -5.72 -3.17
N LYS A 155 -29.38 -4.58 -3.89
CA LYS A 155 -30.21 -3.40 -3.58
C LYS A 155 -31.44 -3.23 -4.46
N LYS A 156 -31.59 -4.07 -5.50
CA LYS A 156 -32.79 -4.10 -6.36
C LYS A 156 -33.89 -4.94 -5.72
#